data_AF-X0YUC9-F1
#
_entry.id   AF-X0YUC9-F1
#
_cell.length_a   1.000
_cell.length_b   1.000
_cell.length_c   1.000
_cell.angle_alpha   90.00
_cell.angle_beta   90.00
_cell.angle_gamma   90.00
#
_symmetry.space_group_name_H-M   'P 1'
#
loop_
_entity.id
_entity.type
_entity.pdbx_description
1 polymer ?
#
loop_
_entity_poly.entity_id
_entity_poly.type
_entity_poly.pdbx_seq_one_letter_code
_entity_poly.pdbx_strand_id
1 'polypeptide(L)'
;MKKSQREIINIIALVIILIIAFNISNLFNKSIKEEDSLRNTQNAKPTTTTNEVGLEVKEPEGTTYDSEQYTDLIVNDLASSEEEISFLPKVAFIIDDLGYETEVAKKMMELEFPVALSILPFLQYSEFIAEEGRKNNQEIMLHLPMEPNNSDADPGPGVIKSYMSEEEI
;
A
#
# COMPACT_ATOMS: atom_id res chain seq x y z
N MET A 1 32.87 -21.74 -33.20
CA MET A 1 33.07 -20.28 -33.04
C MET A 1 34.50 -20.02 -32.62
N LYS A 2 35.29 -19.25 -33.38
CA LYS A 2 36.72 -19.00 -33.08
C LYS A 2 36.86 -18.26 -31.74
N LYS A 3 37.90 -18.54 -30.95
CA LYS A 3 38.14 -17.93 -29.62
C LYS A 3 37.98 -16.40 -29.63
N SER A 4 38.51 -15.75 -30.66
CA SER A 4 38.38 -14.30 -30.90
C SER A 4 36.93 -13.81 -31.04
N GLN A 5 36.01 -14.63 -31.58
CA GLN A 5 34.60 -14.25 -31.69
C GLN A 5 33.88 -14.25 -30.33
N ARG A 6 34.26 -15.16 -29.43
CA ARG A 6 33.73 -15.17 -28.04
C ARG A 6 34.23 -13.95 -27.25
N GLU A 7 35.49 -13.58 -27.43
CA GLU A 7 36.06 -12.38 -26.80
C GLU A 7 35.37 -11.11 -27.30
N ILE A 8 35.10 -10.99 -28.61
CA ILE A 8 34.34 -9.87 -29.18
C ILE A 8 32.91 -9.80 -28.63
N ILE A 9 32.20 -10.94 -28.55
CA ILE A 9 30.84 -10.99 -28.00
C ILE A 9 30.83 -10.57 -26.52
N ASN A 10 31.79 -11.04 -25.72
CA ASN A 10 31.88 -10.68 -24.30
C ASN A 10 32.16 -9.18 -24.11
N ILE A 11 33.02 -8.59 -24.96
CA ILE A 11 33.28 -7.14 -24.93
C ILE A 11 32.02 -6.35 -25.29
N ILE A 12 31.30 -6.75 -26.34
CA ILE A 12 30.05 -6.08 -26.73
C ILE A 12 29.00 -6.19 -25.62
N ALA A 13 28.84 -7.37 -25.02
CA ALA A 13 27.91 -7.58 -23.90
C ALA A 13 28.27 -6.68 -22.70
N LEU A 14 29.56 -6.57 -22.36
CA LEU A 14 30.02 -5.72 -21.27
C LEU A 14 29.77 -4.23 -21.56
N VAL A 15 29.97 -3.77 -22.79
CA VAL A 15 29.68 -2.40 -23.20
C VAL A 15 28.18 -2.09 -23.10
N ILE A 16 27.31 -3.00 -23.54
CA ILE A 16 25.85 -2.84 -23.43
C ILE A 16 25.42 -2.73 -21.97
N ILE A 17 25.94 -3.61 -21.10
CA ILE A 17 25.66 -3.59 -19.66
C ILE A 17 26.08 -2.25 -19.04
N LEU A 18 27.25 -1.73 -19.40
CA LEU A 18 27.73 -0.44 -18.90
C LEU A 18 26.86 0.74 -19.36
N ILE A 19 26.39 0.73 -20.61
CA ILE A 19 25.48 1.76 -21.12
C ILE A 19 24.15 1.73 -20.36
N ILE A 20 23.59 0.54 -20.13
CA ILE A 20 22.33 0.38 -19.38
C ILE A 20 22.51 0.87 -17.93
N ALA A 21 23.58 0.45 -17.24
CA ALA A 21 23.88 0.87 -15.88
C ALA A 21 24.07 2.39 -15.75
N PHE A 22 24.71 3.02 -16.74
CA PHE A 22 24.88 4.48 -16.80
C PHE A 22 23.54 5.22 -16.96
N ASN A 23 22.64 4.72 -17.82
CA ASN A 23 21.32 5.32 -18.01
C ASN A 23 20.44 5.18 -16.76
N ILE A 24 20.48 4.02 -16.08
CA ILE A 24 19.77 3.80 -14.81
C ILE A 24 20.31 4.74 -13.72
N SER A 25 21.64 4.84 -13.58
CA SER A 25 22.26 5.74 -12.59
C SER A 25 21.89 7.22 -12.84
N ASN A 26 21.81 7.64 -14.10
CA ASN A 26 21.40 8.99 -14.46
C ASN A 26 19.92 9.25 -14.17
N LEU A 27 19.05 8.25 -14.35
CA LEU A 27 17.62 8.32 -14.01
C LEU A 27 17.41 8.51 -12.50
N PHE A 28 18.12 7.73 -11.68
CA PHE A 28 18.06 7.85 -10.22
C PHE A 28 18.62 9.18 -9.71
N ASN A 29 19.72 9.69 -10.30
CA ASN A 29 20.29 10.98 -9.90
C ASN A 29 19.37 12.18 -10.24
N LYS A 30 18.49 12.05 -11.25
CA LYS A 30 17.50 13.07 -11.59
C LYS A 30 16.34 13.09 -10.59
N SER A 31 15.92 11.92 -10.09
CA SER A 31 14.85 11.77 -9.10
C SER A 31 15.19 12.43 -7.76
N ILE A 32 16.43 12.31 -7.29
CA ILE A 32 16.86 12.85 -5.98
C ILE A 32 16.91 14.39 -5.98
N LYS A 33 17.13 15.04 -7.14
CA LYS A 33 17.18 16.51 -7.21
C LYS A 33 15.80 17.20 -7.18
N GLU A 34 14.71 16.48 -7.43
CA GLU A 34 13.36 17.07 -7.42
C GLU A 34 12.74 17.09 -6.00
N GLU A 35 13.05 16.12 -5.13
CA GLU A 35 12.53 16.08 -3.74
C GLU A 35 13.08 17.19 -2.81
N ASP A 36 14.35 17.58 -2.97
CA ASP A 36 14.96 18.62 -2.12
C ASP A 36 14.37 20.02 -2.37
N SER A 37 13.70 20.22 -3.51
CA SER A 37 13.10 21.52 -3.87
C SER A 37 11.70 21.76 -3.29
N LEU A 38 11.03 20.73 -2.74
CA LEU A 38 9.65 20.81 -2.25
C LEU A 38 9.53 20.85 -0.71
N ARG A 39 10.62 20.67 0.04
CA ARG A 39 10.62 20.66 1.52
C ARG A 39 10.84 22.02 2.19
N ASN A 40 10.97 23.11 1.43
CA ASN A 40 11.27 24.42 1.99
C ASN A 40 10.22 25.47 1.64
N THR A 41 9.00 25.31 2.16
CA THR A 41 8.05 26.42 2.32
C THR A 41 7.11 26.18 3.50
N GLN A 42 7.42 26.89 4.59
CA GLN A 42 6.47 27.52 5.52
C GLN A 42 6.04 26.75 6.77
N ASN A 43 7.00 26.70 7.69
CA ASN A 43 6.76 26.92 9.12
C ASN A 43 6.18 28.33 9.36
N ALA A 44 5.03 28.43 10.04
CA ALA A 44 4.58 29.66 10.71
C ALA A 44 3.99 29.32 12.10
N LYS A 45 4.37 30.13 13.09
CA LYS A 45 4.28 29.97 14.55
C LYS A 45 2.91 30.46 15.11
N PRO A 46 2.46 30.10 16.35
CA PRO A 46 1.06 30.05 16.74
C PRO A 46 0.54 31.36 17.36
N THR A 47 -0.78 31.53 17.37
CA THR A 47 -1.47 32.58 18.14
C THR A 47 -2.59 31.98 19.00
N THR A 48 -2.49 32.27 20.29
CA THR A 48 -3.44 32.02 21.38
C THR A 48 -4.75 32.81 21.20
N THR A 49 -5.91 32.20 21.44
CA THR A 49 -7.08 32.88 22.03
C THR A 49 -7.96 31.86 22.76
N THR A 50 -8.10 32.10 24.05
CA THR A 50 -8.93 31.46 25.06
C THR A 50 -10.41 31.59 24.75
N ASN A 51 -11.20 30.53 24.97
CA ASN A 51 -12.61 30.62 25.38
C ASN A 51 -13.00 29.29 26.04
N GLU A 52 -13.16 29.33 27.37
CA GLU A 52 -13.63 28.23 28.20
C GLU A 52 -15.16 28.11 28.09
N VAL A 53 -15.65 26.91 27.76
CA VAL A 53 -17.00 26.46 28.14
C VAL A 53 -16.88 24.99 28.53
N GLY A 54 -17.08 24.71 29.82
CA GLY A 54 -17.04 23.36 30.38
C GLY A 54 -18.26 22.55 29.94
N LEU A 55 -17.98 21.39 29.34
CA LEU A 55 -18.93 20.30 29.16
C LEU A 55 -18.30 19.05 29.78
N GLU A 56 -18.93 18.58 30.85
CA GLU A 56 -18.56 17.38 31.59
C GLU A 56 -18.88 16.15 30.72
N VAL A 57 -17.87 15.63 30.03
CA VAL A 57 -17.96 14.38 29.27
C VAL A 57 -17.45 13.25 30.17
N LYS A 58 -18.32 12.32 30.53
CA LYS A 58 -17.93 11.04 31.14
C LYS A 58 -17.14 10.24 30.10
N GLU A 59 -15.89 9.93 30.42
CA GLU A 59 -15.06 9.06 29.59
C GLU A 59 -15.65 7.63 29.55
N PRO A 60 -15.83 7.03 28.37
CA PRO A 60 -16.05 5.59 28.26
C PRO A 60 -14.71 4.87 28.49
N GLU A 61 -14.75 3.79 29.28
CA GLU A 61 -13.60 2.98 29.66
C GLU A 61 -12.82 2.51 28.43
N GLY A 62 -11.61 3.05 28.28
CA GLY A 62 -10.67 2.64 27.25
C GLY A 62 -10.09 1.27 27.56
N THR A 63 -10.26 0.32 26.65
CA THR A 63 -9.38 -0.84 26.59
C THR A 63 -8.00 -0.35 26.16
N THR A 64 -7.10 -0.21 27.12
CA THR A 64 -5.67 -0.01 26.87
C THR A 64 -5.16 -1.16 26.03
N TYR A 65 -4.91 -0.90 24.74
CA TYR A 65 -4.18 -1.81 23.87
C TYR A 65 -2.74 -1.88 24.37
N ASP A 66 -2.45 -2.94 25.13
CA ASP A 66 -1.15 -3.19 25.72
C ASP A 66 -0.17 -3.69 24.65
N SER A 67 0.60 -2.77 24.08
CA SER A 67 1.69 -3.06 23.14
C SER A 67 2.81 -3.91 23.76
N GLU A 68 2.89 -3.99 25.10
CA GLU A 68 3.91 -4.76 25.81
C GLU A 68 3.66 -6.27 25.69
N GLN A 69 2.38 -6.67 25.58
CA GLN A 69 2.02 -8.09 25.46
C GLN A 69 2.52 -8.75 24.17
N TYR A 70 2.61 -8.00 23.07
CA TYR A 70 3.18 -8.47 21.82
C TYR A 70 4.72 -8.52 21.85
N THR A 71 5.34 -7.65 22.64
CA THR A 71 6.81 -7.65 22.76
C THR A 71 7.28 -8.87 23.52
N ASP A 72 6.58 -9.30 24.57
CA ASP A 72 6.93 -10.50 25.33
C ASP A 72 6.81 -11.80 24.52
N LEU A 73 5.84 -11.88 23.61
CA LEU A 73 5.69 -13.04 22.70
C LEU A 73 6.85 -13.10 21.69
N ILE A 74 7.29 -11.95 21.18
CA ILE A 74 8.44 -11.86 20.27
C ILE A 74 9.74 -12.18 21.02
N VAL A 75 9.90 -11.65 22.24
CA VAL A 75 11.12 -11.82 23.06
C VAL A 75 11.29 -13.26 23.53
N ASN A 76 10.21 -13.95 23.90
CA ASN A 76 10.29 -15.35 24.30
C ASN A 76 10.60 -16.29 23.13
N ASP A 77 10.13 -15.97 21.93
CA ASP A 77 10.47 -16.70 20.70
C ASP A 77 11.96 -16.49 20.33
N LEU A 78 12.45 -15.25 20.47
CA LEU A 78 13.86 -14.84 20.28
C LEU A 78 14.84 -15.47 21.28
N ALA A 79 14.41 -15.70 22.52
CA ALA A 79 15.28 -16.22 23.58
C ALA A 79 15.48 -17.75 23.54
N SER A 80 14.70 -18.46 22.72
CA SER A 80 14.66 -19.93 22.72
C SER A 80 15.42 -20.60 21.56
N SER A 81 15.92 -19.84 20.59
CA SER A 81 16.67 -20.38 19.45
C SER A 81 18.00 -19.67 19.25
N GLU A 82 19.10 -20.42 19.16
CA GLU A 82 20.43 -19.92 18.76
C GLU A 82 20.51 -19.67 17.23
N GLU A 83 19.38 -19.53 16.55
CA GLU A 83 19.35 -19.14 15.14
C GLU A 83 19.35 -17.63 15.01
N GLU A 84 20.20 -17.11 14.11
CA GLU A 84 20.25 -15.70 13.78
C GLU A 84 18.91 -15.30 13.13
N ILE A 85 17.98 -14.76 13.93
CA ILE A 85 16.66 -14.36 13.45
C ILE A 85 16.84 -13.15 12.52
N SER A 86 16.95 -13.47 11.24
CA SER A 86 16.84 -12.54 10.12
C SER A 86 15.39 -12.04 10.05
N PHE A 87 15.06 -11.07 10.90
CA PHE A 87 13.78 -10.36 10.82
C PHE A 87 13.82 -9.38 9.64
N LEU A 88 13.45 -9.87 8.46
CA LEU A 88 13.22 -9.00 7.32
C LEU A 88 11.86 -8.30 7.47
N PRO A 89 11.79 -6.96 7.36
CA PRO A 89 10.52 -6.25 7.32
C PRO A 89 9.61 -6.81 6.22
N LYS A 90 8.34 -7.02 6.57
CA LYS A 90 7.30 -7.43 5.61
C LYS A 90 6.47 -6.22 5.21
N VAL A 91 6.11 -6.16 3.93
CA VAL A 91 5.25 -5.13 3.35
C VAL A 91 4.18 -5.82 2.51
N ALA A 92 2.96 -5.28 2.51
CA ALA A 92 1.87 -5.71 1.64
C ALA A 92 1.36 -4.50 0.85
N PHE A 93 0.95 -4.75 -0.39
CA PHE A 93 0.34 -3.76 -1.28
C PHE A 93 -1.12 -4.12 -1.52
N ILE A 94 -2.02 -3.18 -1.26
CA ILE A 94 -3.46 -3.31 -1.51
C ILE A 94 -3.85 -2.21 -2.49
N ILE A 95 -4.56 -2.58 -3.55
CA ILE A 95 -5.07 -1.66 -4.56
C ILE A 95 -6.59 -1.57 -4.43
N ASP A 96 -7.07 -0.46 -3.87
CA ASP A 96 -8.49 -0.16 -3.70
C ASP A 96 -9.14 0.39 -4.98
N ASP A 97 -10.46 0.63 -4.91
CA ASP A 97 -11.30 1.28 -5.93
C ASP A 97 -11.35 0.57 -7.30
N LEU A 98 -11.08 -0.74 -7.34
CA LEU A 98 -11.27 -1.53 -8.54
C LEU A 98 -12.76 -1.85 -8.77
N GLY A 99 -13.18 -1.94 -10.04
CA GLY A 99 -14.56 -2.29 -10.41
C GLY A 99 -15.18 -1.40 -11.50
N TYR A 100 -14.65 -0.19 -11.68
CA TYR A 100 -15.14 0.75 -12.70
C TYR A 100 -14.68 0.42 -14.13
N GLU A 101 -13.47 -0.09 -14.28
CA GLU A 101 -12.89 -0.44 -15.58
C GLU A 101 -11.92 -1.62 -15.46
N THR A 102 -11.78 -2.39 -16.54
CA THR A 102 -10.92 -3.60 -16.54
C THR A 102 -9.45 -3.31 -16.77
N GLU A 103 -9.11 -2.20 -17.42
CA GLU A 103 -7.75 -1.93 -17.89
C GLU A 103 -6.78 -1.66 -16.74
N VAL A 104 -7.23 -0.96 -15.69
CA VAL A 104 -6.43 -0.75 -14.48
C VAL A 104 -6.19 -2.08 -13.78
N ALA A 105 -7.25 -2.88 -13.55
CA ALA A 105 -7.13 -4.16 -12.88
C ALA A 105 -6.15 -5.11 -13.59
N LYS A 106 -6.22 -5.22 -14.93
CA LYS A 106 -5.29 -6.03 -15.72
C LYS A 106 -3.84 -5.59 -15.53
N LYS A 107 -3.58 -4.28 -15.57
CA LYS A 107 -2.22 -3.74 -15.33
C LYS A 107 -1.71 -4.06 -13.92
N MET A 108 -2.58 -4.05 -12.92
CA MET A 108 -2.19 -4.44 -11.55
C MET A 108 -1.85 -5.93 -11.46
N MET A 109 -2.57 -6.78 -12.20
CA MET A 109 -2.27 -8.22 -12.28
C MET A 109 -0.94 -8.53 -12.98
N GLU A 110 -0.43 -7.62 -13.81
CA GLU A 110 0.83 -7.75 -14.55
C GLU A 110 2.07 -7.34 -13.73
N LEU A 111 1.89 -6.78 -12.53
CA LEU A 111 3.01 -6.35 -11.69
C LEU A 111 3.90 -7.54 -11.30
N GLU A 112 5.22 -7.32 -11.30
CA GLU A 112 6.23 -8.34 -10.98
C GLU A 112 6.29 -8.70 -9.49
N PHE A 113 5.50 -8.04 -8.65
CA PHE A 113 5.40 -8.26 -7.21
C PHE A 113 3.93 -8.47 -6.79
N PRO A 114 3.68 -9.23 -5.71
CA PRO A 114 2.32 -9.55 -5.29
C PRO A 114 1.57 -8.32 -4.81
N VAL A 115 0.32 -8.19 -5.26
CA VAL A 115 -0.63 -7.16 -4.82
C VAL A 115 -1.96 -7.83 -4.47
N ALA A 116 -2.65 -7.28 -3.48
CA ALA A 116 -4.05 -7.63 -3.21
C ALA A 116 -4.97 -6.67 -3.98
N LEU A 117 -5.95 -7.22 -4.69
CA LEU A 117 -6.94 -6.46 -5.43
C LEU A 117 -8.18 -6.28 -4.57
N SER A 118 -8.47 -5.05 -4.18
CA SER A 118 -9.63 -4.68 -3.36
C SER A 118 -10.69 -4.06 -4.26
N ILE A 119 -11.82 -4.77 -4.39
CA ILE A 119 -12.80 -4.56 -5.45
C ILE A 119 -14.11 -4.04 -4.85
N LEU A 120 -14.59 -2.89 -5.34
CA LEU A 120 -15.90 -2.33 -5.01
C LEU A 120 -17.00 -3.28 -5.49
N PRO A 121 -18.03 -3.58 -4.69
CA PRO A 121 -19.13 -4.42 -5.11
C PRO A 121 -20.07 -3.66 -6.07
N PHE A 122 -20.88 -4.42 -6.81
CA PHE A 122 -21.98 -3.89 -7.63
C PHE A 122 -21.61 -2.88 -8.73
N LEU A 123 -20.34 -2.79 -9.12
CA LEU A 123 -19.91 -2.04 -10.29
C LEU A 123 -19.89 -2.94 -11.54
N GLN A 124 -19.83 -2.29 -12.71
CA GLN A 124 -19.93 -2.95 -14.01
C GLN A 124 -18.94 -4.10 -14.20
N TYR A 125 -17.75 -4.03 -13.60
CA TYR A 125 -16.69 -5.03 -13.78
C TYR A 125 -16.26 -5.72 -12.49
N SER A 126 -16.95 -5.53 -11.37
CA SER A 126 -16.55 -6.10 -10.08
C SER A 126 -16.38 -7.63 -10.14
N GLU A 127 -17.40 -8.33 -10.66
CA GLU A 127 -17.39 -9.79 -10.76
C GLU A 127 -16.31 -10.27 -11.73
N PHE A 128 -16.23 -9.66 -12.91
CA PHE A 128 -15.20 -9.98 -13.91
C PHE A 128 -13.79 -9.84 -13.33
N ILE A 129 -13.48 -8.73 -12.66
CA ILE A 129 -12.16 -8.48 -12.08
C ILE A 129 -11.86 -9.49 -10.97
N ALA A 130 -12.84 -9.83 -10.12
CA ALA A 130 -12.66 -10.82 -9.06
C ALA A 130 -12.37 -12.21 -9.63
N GLU A 131 -13.10 -12.63 -10.66
CA GLU A 131 -12.89 -13.92 -11.33
C GLU A 131 -11.54 -13.98 -12.05
N GLU A 132 -11.22 -12.96 -12.85
CA GLU A 132 -9.94 -12.90 -13.56
C GLU A 132 -8.76 -12.81 -12.60
N GLY A 133 -8.87 -12.04 -11.52
CA GLY A 133 -7.84 -11.96 -10.49
C GLY A 133 -7.58 -13.30 -9.82
N ARG A 134 -8.62 -14.06 -9.47
CA ARG A 134 -8.47 -15.43 -8.95
C ARG A 134 -7.81 -16.36 -9.95
N LYS A 135 -8.16 -16.28 -11.24
CA LYS A 135 -7.52 -17.09 -12.30
C LYS A 135 -6.02 -16.77 -12.45
N ASN A 136 -5.62 -15.54 -12.14
CA ASN A 136 -4.23 -15.08 -12.17
C ASN A 136 -3.51 -15.21 -10.81
N ASN A 137 -4.05 -15.98 -9.86
CA ASN A 137 -3.49 -16.20 -8.51
C ASN A 137 -3.27 -14.91 -7.70
N GLN A 138 -4.11 -13.89 -7.91
CA GLN A 138 -4.10 -12.68 -7.09
C GLN A 138 -4.92 -12.87 -5.82
N GLU A 139 -4.51 -12.20 -4.74
CA GLU A 139 -5.31 -12.07 -3.52
C GLU A 139 -6.46 -11.09 -3.78
N ILE A 140 -7.69 -11.47 -3.41
CA ILE A 140 -8.90 -10.68 -3.69
C ILE A 140 -9.58 -10.27 -2.38
N MET A 141 -9.85 -8.97 -2.23
CA MET A 141 -10.53 -8.37 -1.09
C MET A 141 -11.80 -7.64 -1.53
N LEU A 142 -12.80 -7.60 -0.64
CA LEU A 142 -13.96 -6.73 -0.82
C LEU A 142 -13.61 -5.31 -0.38
N HIS A 143 -13.70 -4.35 -1.28
CA HIS A 143 -13.67 -2.93 -0.91
C HIS A 143 -15.09 -2.52 -0.49
N LEU A 144 -15.43 -2.75 0.78
CA LEU A 144 -16.79 -2.53 1.30
C LEU A 144 -17.07 -1.02 1.45
N PRO A 145 -18.04 -0.45 0.72
CA PRO A 145 -18.37 0.96 0.90
C PRO A 145 -19.04 1.20 2.25
N MET A 146 -18.63 2.26 2.94
CA MET A 146 -19.17 2.67 4.24
C MET A 146 -19.61 4.14 4.21
N GLU A 147 -20.54 4.50 5.09
CA GLU A 147 -21.03 5.87 5.21
C GLU A 147 -19.88 6.86 5.50
N PRO A 148 -19.67 7.88 4.65
CA PRO A 148 -18.65 8.89 4.86
C PRO A 148 -19.11 9.92 5.89
N ASN A 149 -18.15 10.58 6.55
CA ASN A 149 -18.44 11.73 7.41
C ASN A 149 -18.97 12.94 6.62
N ASN A 150 -18.59 13.06 5.34
CA ASN A 150 -19.09 14.09 4.44
C ASN A 150 -20.39 13.63 3.79
N SER A 151 -21.50 14.28 4.13
CA SER A 151 -22.83 13.95 3.59
C SER A 151 -22.97 14.13 2.08
N ASP A 152 -22.11 14.95 1.47
CA ASP A 152 -22.15 15.22 0.02
C ASP A 152 -21.34 14.21 -0.80
N ALA A 153 -20.54 13.35 -0.14
CA ALA A 153 -19.79 12.30 -0.82
C ALA A 153 -20.70 11.12 -1.14
N ASP A 154 -20.64 10.63 -2.37
CA ASP A 154 -21.30 9.39 -2.78
C ASP A 154 -20.35 8.20 -2.54
N PRO A 155 -20.63 7.33 -1.55
CA PRO A 155 -19.82 6.14 -1.29
C PRO A 155 -20.05 5.03 -2.32
N GLY A 156 -21.04 5.18 -3.21
CA GLY A 156 -21.38 4.18 -4.21
C GLY A 156 -22.35 3.11 -3.72
N PRO A 157 -22.65 2.11 -4.57
CA PRO A 157 -23.64 1.08 -4.28
C PRO A 157 -23.17 0.13 -3.18
N GLY A 158 -24.11 -0.39 -2.40
CA GLY A 158 -23.80 -1.35 -1.32
C GLY A 158 -23.22 -0.70 -0.05
N VAL A 159 -23.37 0.62 0.10
CA VAL A 159 -22.93 1.34 1.29
C VAL A 159 -23.58 0.80 2.57
N ILE A 160 -22.75 0.49 3.55
CA ILE A 160 -23.18 0.24 4.93
C ILE A 160 -23.28 1.57 5.68
N LYS A 161 -24.43 1.83 6.29
CA LYS A 161 -24.71 3.08 7.00
C LYS A 161 -24.86 2.85 8.49
N SER A 162 -24.50 3.87 9.27
CA SER A 162 -24.48 3.81 10.73
C SER A 162 -25.84 3.54 11.37
N TYR A 163 -26.94 3.79 10.67
CA TYR A 163 -28.31 3.60 11.14
C TYR A 163 -28.98 2.30 10.64
N MET A 164 -28.27 1.46 9.88
CA MET A 164 -28.79 0.17 9.42
C MET A 164 -28.94 -0.81 10.58
N SER A 165 -29.97 -1.67 10.53
CA SER A 165 -30.12 -2.81 11.45
C SER A 165 -29.22 -3.98 11.06
N GLU A 166 -29.06 -4.97 11.96
CA GLU A 166 -28.29 -6.18 11.67
C GLU A 166 -28.83 -6.98 10.49
N GLU A 167 -30.14 -6.94 10.23
CA GLU A 167 -30.76 -7.63 9.08
C GLU A 167 -30.55 -6.89 7.75
N GLU A 168 -30.20 -5.60 7.79
CA GLU A 168 -29.93 -4.78 6.61
C GLU A 168 -28.47 -4.87 6.14
N ILE A 169 -27.56 -5.35 7.00
CA ILE A 169 -26.13 -5.57 6.75
C ILE A 169 -25.89 -6.99 6.25
#